data_AF-A0A842V6F7-F1
#
_entry.id   AF-A0A842V6F7-F1
#
_cell.length_a   1.000
_cell.length_b   1.000
_cell.length_c   1.000
_cell.angle_alpha   90.00
_cell.angle_beta   90.00
_cell.angle_gamma   90.00
#
_symmetry.space_group_name_H-M   'P 1'
#
loop_
_entity.id
_entity.type
_entity.pdbx_description
1 polymer ?
#
loop_
_entity_poly.entity_id
_entity_poly.type
_entity_poly.pdbx_seq_one_letter_code
_entity_poly.pdbx_strand_id
1 'polypeptide(L)'
;MHRGGRFTMGLAGFITTIILLAIQFWGALRLSANLVAYKELETLILIIGLLVSIAALIGLALNTRWGWPLTLIVFSASLANFVWLFWMLGVSITVAGGMIVAAFSMLIAFIAIDLWEPPQKWEPEPVTEVSEPVDTTAKSTKKKSTRKKSTRKKRKKRT
;
A
#
# COMPACT_ATOMS: atom_id res chain seq x y z
N MET A 1 17.17 -22.62 -10.14
CA MET A 1 17.13 -21.28 -10.78
C MET A 1 16.11 -20.42 -10.05
N HIS A 2 16.55 -19.67 -9.05
CA HIS A 2 15.73 -18.74 -8.28
C HIS A 2 15.51 -17.46 -9.10
N ARG A 3 14.26 -17.17 -9.49
CA ARG A 3 13.87 -15.83 -9.93
C ARG A 3 13.83 -14.91 -8.71
N GLY A 4 15.00 -14.40 -8.33
CA GLY A 4 15.14 -13.25 -7.46
C GLY A 4 14.75 -12.00 -8.24
N GLY A 5 13.65 -11.37 -7.86
CA GLY A 5 13.17 -10.16 -8.53
C GLY A 5 11.82 -9.65 -8.03
N ARG A 6 11.50 -9.84 -6.74
CA ARG A 6 10.20 -9.46 -6.16
C ARG A 6 10.25 -8.36 -5.09
N PHE A 7 11.38 -7.65 -4.96
CA PHE A 7 11.53 -6.57 -3.97
C PHE A 7 11.53 -5.15 -4.56
N THR A 8 11.48 -4.99 -5.88
CA THR A 8 11.60 -3.66 -6.50
C THR A 8 10.29 -2.87 -6.55
N MET A 9 9.11 -3.51 -6.49
CA MET A 9 7.84 -2.79 -6.65
C MET A 9 7.54 -1.83 -5.48
N GLY A 10 7.85 -2.21 -4.23
CA GLY A 10 7.60 -1.34 -3.06
C GLY A 10 8.44 -0.06 -3.09
N LEU A 11 9.76 -0.20 -3.28
CA LEU A 11 10.67 0.95 -3.31
C LEU A 11 10.49 1.80 -4.57
N ALA A 12 10.33 1.18 -5.74
CA ALA A 12 10.09 1.91 -6.98
C ALA A 12 8.75 2.66 -6.92
N GLY A 13 7.67 2.02 -6.46
CA GLY A 13 6.36 2.65 -6.30
C GLY A 13 6.40 3.82 -5.30
N PHE A 14 7.14 3.68 -4.19
CA PHE A 14 7.35 4.75 -3.23
C PHE A 14 8.09 5.95 -3.84
N ILE A 15 9.23 5.71 -4.52
CA ILE A 15 10.01 6.78 -5.17
C ILE A 15 9.19 7.46 -6.27
N THR A 16 8.50 6.69 -7.11
CA THR A 16 7.62 7.23 -8.16
C THR A 16 6.53 8.10 -7.55
N THR A 17 5.91 7.66 -6.45
CA THR A 17 4.88 8.45 -5.76
C THR A 17 5.45 9.77 -5.26
N ILE A 18 6.64 9.78 -4.64
CA ILE A 18 7.31 11.02 -4.18
C ILE A 18 7.53 11.99 -5.34
N ILE A 19 8.06 11.50 -6.46
CA ILE A 19 8.36 12.34 -7.64
C ILE A 19 7.07 12.94 -8.19
N LEU A 20 6.02 12.13 -8.36
CA LEU A 20 4.73 12.59 -8.87
C LEU A 20 4.11 13.65 -7.95
N LEU A 21 4.19 13.42 -6.63
CA LEU A 21 3.63 14.31 -5.64
C LEU A 21 4.42 15.64 -5.58
N ALA A 22 5.74 15.60 -5.74
CA ALA A 22 6.56 16.79 -5.86
C ALA A 22 6.23 17.61 -7.12
N ILE A 23 6.02 16.96 -8.27
CA ILE A 23 5.62 17.64 -9.51
C ILE A 23 4.24 18.28 -9.36
N GLN A 24 3.28 17.57 -8.77
CA GLN A 24 1.93 18.06 -8.49
C GLN A 24 1.98 19.29 -7.58
N PHE A 25 2.73 19.22 -6.49
CA PHE A 25 2.88 20.31 -5.53
C PHE A 25 3.54 21.53 -6.16
N TRP A 26 4.60 21.33 -6.94
CA TRP A 26 5.26 22.39 -7.69
C TRP A 26 4.32 23.07 -8.69
N GLY A 27 3.56 22.28 -9.44
CA GLY A 27 2.54 22.78 -10.37
C GLY A 27 1.50 23.63 -9.66
N ALA A 28 0.98 23.14 -8.54
CA ALA A 28 -0.02 23.83 -7.74
C ALA A 28 0.50 25.14 -7.13
N LEU A 29 1.75 25.17 -6.63
CA LEU A 29 2.40 26.41 -6.15
C LEU A 29 2.53 27.45 -7.27
N ARG A 30 2.97 27.02 -8.46
CA ARG A 30 3.11 27.91 -9.62
C ARG A 30 1.75 28.50 -10.04
N LEU A 31 0.69 27.72 -9.95
CA LEU A 31 -0.67 28.15 -10.26
C LEU A 31 -1.23 29.11 -9.20
N SER A 32 -1.05 28.79 -7.92
CA SER A 32 -1.44 29.65 -6.80
C SER A 32 -0.79 31.03 -6.86
N ALA A 33 0.45 31.13 -7.33
CA ALA A 33 1.13 32.41 -7.51
C ALA A 33 0.43 33.34 -8.54
N ASN A 34 -0.34 32.79 -9.47
CA ASN A 34 -1.06 33.57 -10.49
C ASN A 34 -2.52 33.89 -10.09
N LEU A 35 -3.02 33.35 -8.98
CA LEU A 35 -4.36 33.63 -8.49
C LEU A 35 -4.39 34.96 -7.70
N VAL A 36 -5.15 35.94 -8.22
CA VAL A 36 -5.41 37.21 -7.53
C VAL A 36 -6.61 37.09 -6.58
N ALA A 37 -7.61 36.29 -6.94
CA ALA A 37 -8.79 36.02 -6.11
C ALA A 37 -8.66 34.68 -5.38
N TYR A 38 -9.19 34.59 -4.16
CA TYR A 38 -9.22 33.37 -3.32
C TYR A 38 -7.85 32.78 -2.95
N LYS A 39 -6.78 33.58 -3.00
CA LYS A 39 -5.41 33.14 -2.67
C LYS A 39 -5.29 32.51 -1.29
N GLU A 40 -5.96 33.07 -0.27
CA GLU A 40 -5.93 32.53 1.10
C GLU A 40 -6.57 31.14 1.18
N LEU A 41 -7.73 30.96 0.53
CA LEU A 41 -8.42 29.67 0.46
C LEU A 41 -7.56 28.62 -0.24
N GLU A 42 -6.98 28.98 -1.39
CA GLU A 42 -6.09 28.08 -2.14
C GLU A 42 -4.86 27.68 -1.31
N THR A 43 -4.24 28.64 -0.63
CA THR A 43 -3.09 28.37 0.25
C THR A 43 -3.47 27.40 1.36
N LEU A 44 -4.64 27.58 1.97
CA LEU A 44 -5.14 26.68 3.01
C LEU A 44 -5.40 25.26 2.47
N ILE A 45 -6.00 25.14 1.28
CA ILE A 45 -6.18 23.85 0.60
C ILE A 45 -4.85 23.18 0.30
N LEU A 46 -3.84 23.93 -0.17
CA LEU A 46 -2.49 23.40 -0.43
C LEU A 46 -1.80 22.91 0.84
N ILE A 47 -1.94 23.63 1.95
CA ILE A 47 -1.39 23.21 3.25
C ILE A 47 -2.05 21.91 3.73
N ILE A 48 -3.38 21.83 3.67
CA ILE A 48 -4.10 20.60 4.04
C ILE A 48 -3.70 19.45 3.12
N GLY A 49 -3.65 19.69 1.81
CA GLY A 49 -3.20 18.72 0.81
C GLY A 49 -1.78 18.22 1.09
N LEU A 50 -0.86 19.10 1.49
CA LEU A 50 0.50 18.74 1.88
C LEU A 50 0.53 17.84 3.12
N LEU A 51 -0.25 18.17 4.15
CA LEU A 51 -0.34 17.36 5.37
C LEU A 51 -0.89 15.96 5.08
N VAL A 52 -1.96 15.86 4.30
CA VAL A 52 -2.54 14.58 3.88
C VAL A 52 -1.56 13.78 3.02
N SER A 53 -0.80 14.46 2.16
CA SER A 53 0.25 13.84 1.34
C SER A 53 1.38 13.26 2.19
N ILE A 54 1.83 13.97 3.23
CA ILE A 54 2.82 13.48 4.18
C ILE A 54 2.28 12.24 4.90
N ALA A 55 1.03 12.26 5.36
CA ALA A 55 0.40 11.09 5.98
C ALA A 55 0.33 9.89 5.02
N ALA A 56 0.00 10.12 3.75
CA ALA A 56 -0.01 9.09 2.71
C ALA A 56 1.39 8.50 2.46
N LEU A 57 2.42 9.35 2.39
CA LEU A 57 3.82 8.94 2.25
C LEU A 57 4.31 8.14 3.45
N ILE A 58 3.92 8.51 4.67
CA ILE A 58 4.22 7.71 5.88
C ILE A 58 3.54 6.35 5.78
N GLY A 59 2.27 6.31 5.40
CA GLY A 59 1.54 5.06 5.19
C GLY A 59 2.22 4.14 4.18
N LEU A 60 2.70 4.70 3.07
CA LEU A 60 3.47 3.96 2.06
C LEU A 60 4.85 3.52 2.57
N ALA A 61 5.58 4.39 3.28
CA ALA A 61 6.89 4.07 3.84
C ALA A 61 6.82 2.91 4.84
N LEU A 62 5.72 2.83 5.61
CA LEU A 62 5.44 1.73 6.53
C LEU A 62 4.81 0.50 5.84
N ASN A 63 4.69 0.50 4.50
CA ASN A 63 4.03 -0.55 3.71
C ASN A 63 2.62 -0.92 4.19
N THR A 64 1.90 0.07 4.72
CA THR A 64 0.55 -0.15 5.25
C THR A 64 -0.50 -0.09 4.15
N ARG A 65 -1.54 -0.92 4.29
CA ARG A 65 -2.64 -1.00 3.31
C ARG A 65 -3.38 0.33 3.12
N TRP A 66 -3.42 1.18 4.14
CA TRP A 66 -4.15 2.46 4.10
C TRP A 66 -3.38 3.58 3.40
N GLY A 67 -2.07 3.42 3.16
CA GLY A 67 -1.26 4.40 2.41
C GLY A 67 -1.72 4.59 0.97
N TRP A 68 -2.04 3.49 0.26
CA TRP A 68 -2.44 3.54 -1.15
C TRP A 68 -3.81 4.19 -1.41
N PRO A 69 -4.88 3.90 -0.64
CA PRO A 69 -6.13 4.65 -0.75
C PRO A 69 -5.95 6.15 -0.49
N LEU A 70 -5.07 6.52 0.47
CA LEU A 70 -4.78 7.91 0.77
C LEU A 70 -4.08 8.64 -0.37
N THR A 71 -3.09 8.01 -1.02
CA THR A 71 -2.44 8.62 -2.20
C THR A 71 -3.43 8.82 -3.34
N LEU A 72 -4.38 7.89 -3.51
CA LEU A 72 -5.44 8.02 -4.51
C LEU A 72 -6.37 9.21 -4.21
N ILE A 73 -6.73 9.40 -2.94
CA ILE A 73 -7.49 10.59 -2.49
C ILE A 73 -6.70 11.87 -2.77
N VAL A 74 -5.41 11.91 -2.45
CA VAL A 74 -4.53 13.07 -2.70
C VAL A 74 -4.46 13.38 -4.19
N PHE A 75 -4.23 12.39 -5.06
CA PHE A 75 -4.15 12.60 -6.49
C PHE A 75 -5.51 13.02 -7.09
N SER A 76 -6.62 12.46 -6.60
CA SER A 76 -7.96 12.88 -7.01
C SER A 76 -8.27 14.32 -6.59
N ALA A 77 -7.91 14.71 -5.36
CA ALA A 77 -8.09 16.08 -4.87
C ALA A 77 -7.23 17.06 -5.67
N SER A 78 -5.99 16.67 -5.99
CA SER A 78 -5.11 17.46 -6.84
C SER A 78 -5.69 17.63 -8.25
N LEU A 79 -6.21 16.56 -8.86
CA LEU A 79 -6.87 16.65 -10.16
C LEU A 79 -8.09 17.57 -10.12
N ALA A 80 -8.93 17.45 -9.08
CA ALA A 80 -10.06 18.35 -8.87
C ALA A 80 -9.61 19.80 -8.74
N ASN A 81 -8.48 20.06 -8.07
CA ASN A 81 -7.91 21.40 -7.98
C ASN A 81 -7.50 21.93 -9.36
N PHE A 82 -6.82 21.13 -10.19
CA PHE A 82 -6.48 21.55 -11.56
C PHE A 82 -7.71 21.81 -12.43
N VAL A 83 -8.78 21.01 -12.28
CA VAL A 83 -10.05 21.24 -12.99
C VAL A 83 -10.72 22.52 -12.52
N TRP A 84 -10.68 22.82 -11.23
CA TRP A 84 -11.20 24.07 -10.69
C TRP A 84 -10.40 25.29 -11.19
N LEU A 85 -9.07 25.19 -11.16
CA LEU A 85 -8.16 26.21 -11.68
C LEU A 85 -8.36 26.42 -13.19
N PHE A 86 -8.61 25.35 -13.95
CA PHE A 86 -8.95 25.44 -15.37
C PHE A 86 -10.21 26.29 -15.59
N TRP A 87 -11.21 26.14 -14.73
CA TRP A 87 -12.45 26.90 -14.83
C TRP A 87 -12.26 28.39 -14.49
N MET A 88 -11.38 28.70 -13.52
CA MET A 88 -11.12 30.07 -13.06
C MET A 88 -10.14 30.85 -13.94
N LEU A 89 -9.03 30.22 -14.34
CA LEU A 89 -7.92 30.87 -15.08
C LEU A 89 -7.99 30.61 -16.59
N GLY A 90 -8.85 29.69 -17.03
CA GLY A 90 -8.93 29.23 -18.41
C GLY A 90 -7.81 28.26 -18.80
N VAL A 91 -7.68 28.02 -20.11
CA VAL A 91 -6.70 27.09 -20.67
C VAL A 91 -5.31 27.71 -20.59
N SER A 92 -4.45 27.17 -19.72
CA SER A 92 -3.01 27.43 -19.75
C SER A 92 -2.24 26.13 -19.92
N ILE A 93 -1.06 26.20 -20.56
CA ILE A 93 -0.18 25.04 -20.76
C ILE A 93 0.15 24.38 -19.42
N THR A 94 0.33 25.18 -18.36
CA THR A 94 0.59 24.69 -17.00
C THR A 94 -0.58 23.89 -16.44
N VAL A 95 -1.82 24.36 -16.62
CA VAL A 95 -3.02 23.65 -16.16
C VAL A 95 -3.20 22.35 -16.94
N ALA A 96 -3.10 22.38 -18.27
CA ALA A 96 -3.23 21.19 -19.10
C ALA A 96 -2.15 20.15 -18.77
N GLY A 97 -0.89 20.57 -18.61
CA GLY A 97 0.20 19.70 -18.18
C GLY A 97 -0.02 19.12 -16.78
N GLY A 98 -0.48 19.93 -15.84
CA GLY A 98 -0.84 19.48 -14.49
C GLY A 98 -1.96 18.44 -14.47
N MET A 99 -3.03 18.64 -15.27
CA MET A 99 -4.11 17.67 -15.41
C MET A 99 -3.62 16.33 -15.97
N ILE A 100 -2.75 16.34 -16.98
CA ILE A 100 -2.17 15.13 -17.54
C ILE A 100 -1.36 14.39 -16.48
N VAL A 101 -0.46 15.09 -15.78
CA VAL A 101 0.35 14.50 -14.71
C VAL A 101 -0.53 13.93 -13.60
N ALA A 102 -1.58 14.64 -13.20
CA ALA A 102 -2.53 14.17 -12.19
C ALA A 102 -3.27 12.90 -12.62
N ALA A 103 -3.73 12.84 -13.87
CA ALA A 103 -4.39 11.66 -14.43
C ALA A 103 -3.44 10.45 -14.48
N PHE A 104 -2.20 10.63 -14.94
CA PHE A 104 -1.19 9.57 -14.92
C PHE A 104 -0.85 9.13 -13.50
N SER A 105 -0.78 10.05 -12.55
CA SER A 105 -0.52 9.74 -11.15
C SER A 105 -1.61 8.87 -10.54
N MET A 106 -2.88 9.16 -10.82
CA MET A 106 -4.00 8.31 -10.43
C MET A 106 -3.90 6.91 -11.05
N LEU A 107 -3.58 6.81 -12.35
CA LEU A 107 -3.44 5.53 -13.03
C LEU A 107 -2.35 4.66 -12.38
N ILE A 108 -1.20 5.26 -12.08
CA ILE A 108 -0.09 4.58 -11.39
C ILE A 108 -0.52 4.14 -9.99
N ALA A 109 -1.26 4.98 -9.25
CA ALA A 109 -1.77 4.64 -7.92
C ALA A 109 -2.76 3.46 -7.98
N PHE A 110 -3.66 3.42 -8.98
CA PHE A 110 -4.56 2.28 -9.20
C PHE A 110 -3.80 0.99 -9.46
N ILE A 111 -2.85 1.02 -10.41
CA ILE A 111 -2.02 -0.15 -10.74
C ILE A 111 -1.24 -0.63 -9.50
N ALA A 112 -0.73 0.30 -8.69
CA ALA A 112 0.01 -0.03 -7.49
C ALA A 112 -0.86 -0.63 -6.37
N ILE A 113 -2.14 -0.27 -6.28
CA ILE A 113 -3.10 -0.92 -5.37
C ILE A 113 -3.30 -2.39 -5.76
N ASP A 114 -3.50 -2.65 -7.06
CA ASP A 114 -3.73 -4.02 -7.56
C ASP A 114 -2.49 -4.92 -7.43
N LEU A 115 -1.29 -4.34 -7.53
CA LEU A 115 -0.01 -5.04 -7.39
C LEU A 115 0.46 -5.16 -5.92
N TRP A 116 -0.29 -4.63 -4.96
CA TRP A 116 0.14 -4.66 -3.56
C TRP A 116 0.04 -6.08 -2.97
N GLU A 117 1.19 -6.64 -2.60
CA GLU A 117 1.28 -7.88 -1.83
C GLU A 117 1.54 -7.55 -0.34
N PRO A 118 0.81 -8.17 0.61
CA PRO A 118 1.08 -7.96 2.03
C PRO A 118 2.49 -8.47 2.38
N PRO A 119 3.20 -7.78 3.30
CA PRO A 119 4.51 -8.24 3.75
C PRO A 119 4.38 -9.66 4.28
N GLN A 120 5.19 -10.57 3.73
CA GLN A 120 5.17 -11.99 4.07
C GLN A 120 5.43 -12.10 5.58
N LYS A 121 4.44 -12.54 6.36
CA LYS A 121 4.64 -12.79 7.79
C LYS A 121 5.72 -13.86 7.89
N TRP A 122 6.78 -13.56 8.64
CA TRP A 122 7.79 -14.55 8.98
C TRP A 122 7.11 -15.65 9.80
N GLU A 123 6.68 -16.72 9.13
CA GLU A 123 6.33 -17.96 9.81
C GLU A 123 7.66 -18.60 10.21
N PRO A 124 7.90 -18.86 11.51
CA PRO A 124 9.05 -19.63 11.90
C PRO A 124 8.94 -20.98 11.18
N GLU A 125 9.98 -21.35 10.41
CA GLU A 125 10.04 -22.68 9.81
C GLU A 125 9.77 -23.69 10.93
N PRO A 126 8.89 -24.69 10.71
CA PRO A 126 8.71 -25.73 11.70
C PRO A 126 10.09 -26.31 11.95
N VAL A 127 10.56 -26.21 13.20
CA VAL A 127 11.80 -26.83 13.63
C VAL A 127 11.66 -28.28 13.22
N THR A 128 12.37 -28.63 12.14
CA THR A 128 12.42 -30.01 11.71
C THR A 128 13.23 -30.63 12.82
N GLU A 129 12.56 -31.34 13.73
CA GLU A 129 13.22 -32.19 14.72
C GLU A 129 14.16 -33.07 13.90
N VAL A 130 15.43 -32.68 13.86
CA VAL A 130 16.51 -33.52 13.39
C VAL A 130 16.52 -34.63 14.43
N SER A 131 15.79 -35.70 14.14
CA SER A 131 15.88 -36.93 14.89
C SER A 131 17.34 -37.35 14.83
N GLU A 132 18.08 -37.06 15.89
CA GLU A 132 19.39 -37.66 16.13
C GLU A 132 19.22 -39.17 15.96
N PRO A 133 20.06 -39.86 15.17
CA PRO A 133 20.08 -41.30 15.16
C PRO A 133 20.61 -41.75 16.53
N VAL A 134 19.69 -42.00 17.46
CA VAL A 134 20.00 -42.66 18.73
C VAL A 134 20.31 -44.11 18.42
N ASP A 135 21.59 -44.39 18.18
CA ASP A 135 22.16 -45.74 18.24
C ASP A 135 21.92 -46.31 19.65
N THR A 136 20.83 -47.07 19.78
CA THR A 136 20.59 -47.92 20.94
C THR A 136 20.43 -49.36 20.48
N THR A 137 21.58 -50.02 20.39
CA THR A 137 21.70 -51.46 20.53
C THR A 137 21.13 -51.87 21.90
N ALA A 138 19.89 -52.33 21.95
CA ALA A 138 19.38 -53.11 23.08
C ALA A 138 18.28 -54.08 22.64
N LYS A 139 18.59 -55.36 22.78
CA LYS A 139 17.74 -56.52 22.52
C LYS A 139 16.49 -56.56 23.41
N SER A 140 15.41 -57.11 22.83
CA SER A 140 14.43 -58.01 23.46
C SER A 140 13.39 -57.41 24.43
N THR A 141 12.09 -57.47 24.10
CA THR A 141 11.15 -58.59 24.37
C THR A 141 9.68 -58.09 24.38
N LYS A 142 8.80 -58.79 23.64
CA LYS A 142 7.32 -58.95 23.76
C LYS A 142 6.53 -58.06 24.76
N LYS A 143 5.32 -57.58 24.34
CA LYS A 143 3.99 -58.20 24.64
C LYS A 143 2.79 -57.21 24.49
N LYS A 144 1.95 -57.47 23.47
CA LYS A 144 0.46 -57.62 23.46
C LYS A 144 -0.48 -56.56 24.10
N SER A 145 -1.57 -56.26 23.34
CA SER A 145 -2.94 -55.89 23.82
C SER A 145 -3.16 -54.40 24.14
N THR A 146 -4.27 -53.69 23.87
CA THR A 146 -5.65 -54.03 23.48
C THR A 146 -6.41 -52.80 22.96
N ARG A 147 -7.29 -53.07 21.99
CA ARG A 147 -8.47 -52.35 21.49
C ARG A 147 -9.43 -51.74 22.55
N LYS A 148 -9.91 -50.49 22.35
CA LYS A 148 -11.25 -49.94 22.76
C LYS A 148 -11.41 -48.52 22.16
N LYS A 149 -12.18 -48.23 21.10
CA LYS A 149 -13.65 -48.17 20.86
C LYS A 149 -14.40 -47.05 21.63
N SER A 150 -15.08 -46.19 20.85
CA SER A 150 -16.26 -45.35 21.19
C SER A 150 -15.96 -44.00 21.90
N THR A 151 -16.60 -42.85 21.66
CA THR A 151 -17.99 -42.57 21.23
C THR A 151 -18.21 -41.11 20.78
N ARG A 152 -19.01 -40.99 19.72
CA ARG A 152 -19.94 -39.92 19.28
C ARG A 152 -20.74 -39.19 20.39
N LYS A 153 -20.84 -37.85 20.35
CA LYS A 153 -22.03 -37.07 20.79
C LYS A 153 -21.95 -35.59 20.32
N LYS A 154 -22.66 -35.21 19.24
CA LYS A 154 -23.98 -34.50 19.20
C LYS A 154 -23.96 -33.03 19.72
N ARG A 155 -24.04 -32.09 18.75
CA ARG A 155 -25.15 -31.14 18.52
C ARG A 155 -25.57 -30.24 19.70
N LYS A 156 -25.45 -28.91 19.54
CA LYS A 156 -26.52 -27.98 19.93
C LYS A 156 -26.47 -26.65 19.16
N LYS A 157 -27.49 -26.44 18.32
CA LYS A 157 -27.99 -25.13 17.86
C LYS A 157 -28.41 -24.29 19.07
N ARG A 158 -28.24 -22.97 18.99
CA ARG A 158 -29.13 -21.92 19.54
C ARG A 158 -28.78 -20.61 18.81
N THR A 159 -29.64 -20.23 17.87
CA THR A 159 -30.68 -19.17 17.98
C THR A 159 -30.07 -17.80 17.87
#